data_AF-A0A959KWD6-F1
#
_entry.id   AF-A0A959KWD6-F1
#
_cell.length_a   1.000
_cell.length_b   1.000
_cell.length_c   1.000
_cell.angle_alpha   90.00
_cell.angle_beta   90.00
_cell.angle_gamma   90.00
#
_symmetry.space_group_name_H-M   'P 1'
#
loop_
_entity.id
_entity.type
_entity.pdbx_description
1 polymer ?
#
loop_
_entity_poly.entity_id
_entity_poly.type
_entity_poly.pdbx_seq_one_letter_code
_entity_poly.pdbx_strand_id
1 'polypeptide(L)' 'GQSIAFFLGPSLIMGGSQRIVLSTGVMGARVERLTNGYQVGDAFDVNTAILPTDFSYQLGYFVGLSINVIN' A
#
# COMPACT_ATOMS: atom_id res chain seq x y z
N GLY A 1 3.55 13.21 -7.83
CA GLY A 1 4.37 12.08 -8.31
C GLY A 1 3.53 10.82 -8.25
N GLN A 2 3.47 10.05 -9.32
CA GLN A 2 2.67 8.82 -9.42
C GLN A 2 3.17 7.79 -8.38
N SER A 3 2.30 7.36 -7.47
CA SER A 3 2.61 6.29 -6.51
C SER A 3 2.41 4.94 -7.18
N ILE A 4 3.50 4.18 -7.33
CA ILE A 4 3.45 2.81 -7.85
C ILE A 4 3.47 1.87 -6.64
N ALA A 5 2.54 0.91 -6.64
CA ALA A 5 2.49 -0.20 -5.70
C ALA A 5 2.60 -1.51 -6.46
N PHE A 6 3.37 -2.45 -5.92
CA PHE A 6 3.61 -3.77 -6.46
C PHE A 6 3.08 -4.82 -5.49
N PHE A 7 2.42 -5.85 -6.02
CA PHE A 7 1.84 -6.94 -5.26
C PHE A 7 2.35 -8.26 -5.84
N LEU A 8 2.90 -9.12 -4.99
CA LEU A 8 3.45 -10.41 -5.39
C LEU A 8 2.98 -11.49 -4.44
N GLY A 9 2.35 -12.53 -4.97
CA GLY A 9 1.97 -13.70 -4.20
C GLY A 9 1.02 -14.65 -4.92
N PRO A 10 0.70 -15.79 -4.29
CA PRO A 10 -0.20 -16.77 -4.86
C PRO A 10 -1.63 -16.24 -4.99
N SER A 11 -2.39 -16.87 -5.89
CA SER A 11 -3.82 -16.63 -6.05
C SER A 11 -4.57 -17.95 -6.19
N LEU A 12 -5.69 -18.06 -5.48
CA LEU A 12 -6.63 -19.17 -5.56
C LEU A 12 -7.84 -18.72 -6.40
N ILE A 13 -8.10 -19.42 -7.50
CA ILE A 13 -9.22 -19.15 -8.39
C ILE A 13 -10.29 -20.21 -8.16
N MET A 14 -11.53 -19.76 -7.89
CA MET A 14 -12.67 -20.63 -7.62
C MET A 14 -13.88 -20.19 -8.43
N GLY A 15 -14.68 -21.15 -8.90
CA GLY A 15 -15.90 -20.89 -9.67
C GLY A 15 -15.73 -21.02 -11.19
N GLY A 16 -16.81 -21.44 -11.87
CA GLY A 16 -16.85 -21.68 -13.32
C GLY A 16 -17.29 -20.45 -14.12
N SER A 17 -18.59 -20.14 -14.08
CA SER A 17 -19.19 -18.99 -14.76
C SER A 17 -18.92 -17.67 -14.02
N GLN A 18 -19.02 -17.66 -12.69
CA GLN A 18 -18.59 -16.53 -11.85
C GLN A 18 -17.29 -16.92 -11.17
N ARG A 19 -16.19 -16.29 -11.59
CA ARG A 19 -14.86 -16.53 -11.00
C ARG A 19 -14.65 -15.59 -9.82
N ILE A 20 -14.31 -16.18 -8.68
CA ILE A 20 -13.80 -15.50 -7.49
C ILE A 20 -12.31 -15.80 -7.42
N VAL A 21 -11.50 -14.76 -7.27
CA VAL A 21 -10.04 -14.89 -7.10
C VAL A 21 -9.66 -14.34 -5.73
N LEU A 22 -9.03 -15.17 -4.91
CA LEU A 22 -8.43 -14.78 -3.65
C LEU A 22 -6.91 -14.70 -3.83
N SER A 23 -6.32 -13.55 -3.54
CA SER A 23 -4.88 -13.33 -3.66
C SER A 23 -4.31 -12.94 -2.30
N THR A 24 -3.08 -13.37 -2.01
CA THR A 24 -2.39 -13.00 -0.78
C THR A 24 -0.90 -12.95 -1.04
N GLY A 25 -0.14 -12.20 -0.25
CA GLY A 25 1.32 -12.20 -0.38
C GLY A 25 1.95 -10.94 0.19
N VAL A 26 3.04 -10.52 -0.44
CA VAL A 26 3.79 -9.32 -0.08
C VAL A 26 3.41 -8.18 -1.00
N MET A 27 3.40 -6.97 -0.46
CA MET A 27 3.23 -5.74 -1.21
C MET A 27 4.37 -4.78 -0.93
N GLY A 28 4.68 -3.95 -1.91
CA GLY A 28 5.64 -2.85 -1.77
C GLY A 28 5.05 -1.58 -2.38
N ALA A 29 5.12 -0.47 -1.66
CA ALA A 29 4.61 0.81 -2.16
C ALA A 29 5.46 1.98 -1.69
N ARG A 30 5.49 3.04 -2.50
CA ARG A 30 6.03 4.33 -2.09
C ARG A 30 5.08 4.97 -1.10
N VAL A 31 5.55 5.20 0.12
CA VAL A 31 4.81 5.86 1.21
C VAL A 31 5.53 7.14 1.61
N GLU A 32 4.75 8.17 1.88
CA GLU A 32 5.25 9.38 2.51
C GLU A 32 5.27 9.16 4.03
N ARG A 33 6.44 9.31 4.68
CA ARG A 33 6.61 9.06 6.11
C ARG A 33 7.31 10.22 6.79
N LEU A 34 6.97 10.44 8.05
CA LEU A 34 7.68 11.36 8.94
C LEU A 34 9.15 10.93 9.07
N THR A 35 10.05 11.91 9.01
CA THR A 35 11.51 11.75 9.12
C THR A 35 12.05 12.51 10.32
N ASN A 36 13.37 12.62 10.48
CA ASN A 36 14.03 13.40 11.53
C ASN A 36 13.60 13.02 12.97
N GLY A 37 13.20 11.75 13.18
CA GLY A 37 12.79 11.23 14.49
C GLY A 37 11.37 11.62 14.92
N TYR A 38 10.64 12.39 14.11
CA TYR A 38 9.27 12.78 14.40
C TYR A 38 8.32 11.57 14.39
N GLN A 39 7.43 11.55 15.37
CA GLN A 39 6.34 10.60 15.49
C GLN A 39 4.99 11.30 15.35
N VAL A 40 3.95 10.49 15.11
CA VAL A 40 2.59 11.01 15.02
C VAL A 40 2.19 11.62 16.37
N GLY A 41 1.85 12.91 16.37
CA GLY A 41 1.48 13.65 17.57
C GLY A 41 2.57 14.60 18.09
N ASP A 42 3.80 14.51 17.57
CA ASP A 42 4.85 15.45 17.91
C ASP A 42 4.54 16.86 17.37
N ALA A 43 4.88 17.88 18.15
CA ALA A 43 4.88 19.25 17.69
C ALA A 43 6.07 19.47 16.74
N PHE A 44 5.83 20.11 15.60
CA PHE A 44 6.88 20.50 14.65
C PHE A 44 6.86 22.01 14.44
N ASP A 45 8.02 22.59 14.10
CA ASP A 45 8.10 24.02 13.82
C ASP A 45 7.51 24.32 12.44
N VAL A 46 6.35 24.98 12.43
CA VAL A 46 5.64 25.36 11.20
C VAL A 46 6.39 26.44 10.43
N ASN A 47 7.36 27.14 11.05
CA ASN A 47 8.16 28.17 10.41
C ASN A 47 9.34 27.59 9.61
N THR A 48 9.69 26.31 9.81
CA THR A 48 10.57 25.61 8.87
C THR A 48 9.78 25.24 7.62
N ALA A 49 10.12 25.86 6.48
CA ALA A 49 9.42 25.71 5.20
C ALA A 49 9.41 24.29 4.59
N ILE A 50 9.97 23.29 5.29
CA ILE A 50 10.15 21.93 4.82
C ILE A 50 9.39 21.00 5.75
N LEU A 51 8.35 20.36 5.24
CA LEU A 51 7.66 19.28 5.94
C LEU A 51 8.68 18.16 6.21
N PRO A 52 8.76 17.62 7.44
CA PRO A 52 9.69 16.54 7.77
C PRO A 52 9.14 15.20 7.25
N THR A 53 8.84 15.12 5.96
CA THR A 53 8.39 13.91 5.29
C THR A 53 9.35 13.52 4.18
N ASP A 54 9.54 12.21 4.00
CA ASP A 54 10.29 11.65 2.89
C ASP A 54 9.55 10.45 2.30
N PHE A 55 9.84 10.16 1.04
CA PHE A 55 9.24 9.06 0.32
C PHE A 55 10.10 7.81 0.46
N SER A 56 9.67 6.91 1.34
CA SER A 56 10.31 5.61 1.52
C SER A 56 9.51 4.51 0.82
N TYR A 57 10.18 3.46 0.37
CA TYR A 57 9.51 2.28 -0.16
C TYR A 57 9.29 1.28 0.97
N GLN A 58 8.04 1.00 1.29
CA GLN A 58 7.68 0.13 2.42
C GLN A 58 7.12 -1.18 1.93
N LEU A 59 7.62 -2.27 2.51
CA LEU A 59 7.09 -3.62 2.33
C LEU A 59 6.00 -3.92 3.38
N GLY A 60 4.99 -4.67 2.97
CA GLY A 60 3.92 -5.16 3.82
C GLY A 60 3.34 -6.47 3.29
N TYR A 61 2.27 -6.94 3.94
CA TYR A 61 1.48 -8.08 3.48
C TYR A 61 0.13 -7.59 2.96
N PHE A 62 -0.45 -8.35 2.03
CA PHE A 62 -1.78 -8.06 1.51
C PHE A 62 -2.66 -9.31 1.44
N VAL A 63 -3.97 -9.10 1.49
CA VAL A 63 -5.02 -10.06 1.12
C VAL A 63 -5.97 -9.31 0.17
N GLY A 64 -6.29 -9.91 -0.96
CA GLY A 64 -7.12 -9.33 -2.01
C GLY A 64 -8.21 -10.29 -2.48
N LEU A 65 -9.38 -9.72 -2.81
CA LEU A 65 -10.50 -10.45 -3.39
C LEU A 65 -10.88 -9.79 -4.72
N SER A 66 -10.98 -10.58 -5.79
CA SER A 66 -11.49 -10.12 -7.09
C SER A 66 -12.70 -10.95 -7.48
N ILE A 67 -13.75 -10.26 -7.93
CA ILE A 67 -15.01 -10.86 -8.36
C ILE A 67 -15.33 -10.36 -9.77
N ASN A 68 -15.81 -11.25 -10.64
CA ASN A 68 -16.45 -10.81 -11.87
C ASN A 68 -17.94 -10.60 -11.59
N VAL A 69 -18.39 -9.34 -11.71
CA VAL A 69 -19.75 -8.92 -11.38
C VAL A 69 -20.66 -8.87 -12.63
N ILE A 70 -20.13 -9.05 -13.84
CA ILE A 70 -20.89 -8.88 -15.08
C ILE A 70 -20.67 -10.09 -15.99
N ASN A 71 -21.78 -10.68 -16.42
CA ASN A 71 -21.86 -11.70 -17.47
C ASN A 71 -22.38 -11.04 -18.74
#